data_AF-A0A3D3GY94-F1
#
_entry.id   AF-A0A3D3GY94-F1
#
_cell.length_a   1.000
_cell.length_b   1.000
_cell.length_c   1.000
_cell.angle_alpha   90.00
_cell.angle_beta   90.00
_cell.angle_gamma   90.00
#
_symmetry.space_group_name_H-M   'P 1'
#
loop_
_entity.id
_entity.type
_entity.pdbx_description
1 polymer ?
#
loop_
_entity_poly.entity_id
_entity_poly.type
_entity_poly.pdbx_seq_one_letter_code
_entity_poly.pdbx_strand_id
1 'polypeptide(L)'
;MALNKKSLLNKIAIEIFKQILLLLPIIAVTVVLPSYSESFTTKRAGQGFTGLTQDFTSSLSNPALLTTFDNNDKLFFSLNVAIMAADKYHVVDTAIDISKNLDVFADDILAIPTQNLQSTDQVKNYYDELLQQVDHIITDLKKIDKKVVKVRNGLNLQILIPNQHLNFGLFTNQYGRIGGVMNYSEDDEKILDDAISSGNIDLDDLQSKTTVDGYSIAEAGLMAAYPTITHVSYDLSVGAKLKYQRIDLYFNSVKINAFDGNDFEITDDENITNKSGANVDLGLYINWGDERQWHAALVTNNLIKQTV
;
A
#
# COMPACT_ATOMS: atom_id res chain seq x y z
N MET A 1 -16.51 60.33 33.11
CA MET A 1 -15.42 60.39 32.12
C MET A 1 -14.32 59.43 32.57
N ALA A 2 -14.28 58.22 32.02
CA ALA A 2 -13.16 57.28 32.21
C ALA A 2 -12.98 56.55 30.87
N LEU A 3 -11.93 56.93 30.14
CA LEU A 3 -11.67 56.49 28.79
C LEU A 3 -11.02 55.11 28.79
N ASN A 4 -11.66 54.21 28.04
CA ASN A 4 -11.34 52.81 27.83
C ASN A 4 -10.00 52.65 27.09
N LYS A 5 -8.94 52.24 27.79
CA LYS A 5 -7.63 51.95 27.19
C LYS A 5 -7.53 50.45 26.86
N LYS A 6 -8.23 50.01 25.80
CA LYS A 6 -7.98 48.68 25.21
C LYS A 6 -6.54 48.63 24.70
N SER A 7 -5.74 47.76 25.31
CA SER A 7 -4.30 47.56 25.04
C SER A 7 -4.01 47.37 23.54
N LEU A 8 -3.00 48.08 23.05
CA LEU A 8 -2.51 48.06 21.67
C LEU A 8 -2.16 46.64 21.19
N LEU A 9 -1.75 45.76 22.12
CA LEU A 9 -1.42 44.35 21.87
C LEU A 9 -2.61 43.52 21.39
N ASN A 10 -3.82 43.82 21.89
CA ASN A 10 -5.04 43.09 21.46
C ASN A 10 -5.46 43.46 20.04
N LYS A 11 -5.15 44.68 19.57
CA LYS A 11 -5.43 45.06 18.17
C LYS A 11 -4.47 44.38 17.20
N ILE A 12 -3.19 44.27 17.58
CA ILE A 12 -2.15 43.65 16.74
C ILE A 12 -2.40 42.14 16.62
N ALA A 13 -2.76 41.47 17.71
CA ALA A 13 -3.07 40.03 17.68
C ALA A 13 -4.28 39.69 16.80
N ILE A 14 -5.33 40.53 16.82
CA ILE A 14 -6.55 40.34 16.02
C ILE A 14 -6.31 40.63 14.53
N GLU A 15 -5.46 41.60 14.20
CA GLU A 15 -5.05 41.91 12.81
C GLU A 15 -4.22 40.77 12.20
N ILE A 16 -3.26 40.21 12.94
CA ILE A 16 -2.44 39.08 12.49
C ILE A 16 -3.33 37.82 12.29
N PHE A 17 -4.28 37.58 13.20
CA PHE A 17 -5.20 36.43 13.07
C PHE A 17 -6.14 36.55 11.86
N LYS A 18 -6.58 37.78 11.52
CA LYS A 18 -7.39 38.02 10.31
C LYS A 18 -6.60 37.88 9.01
N GLN A 19 -5.33 38.27 9.00
CA GLN A 19 -4.45 38.11 7.83
C GLN A 19 -4.10 36.64 7.57
N ILE A 20 -3.96 35.83 8.63
CA ILE A 20 -3.74 34.38 8.50
C ILE A 20 -5.01 33.65 8.00
N LEU A 21 -6.21 34.11 8.40
CA LEU A 21 -7.47 33.50 7.99
C LEU A 21 -7.86 33.80 6.52
N LEU A 22 -7.28 34.85 5.92
CA LEU A 22 -7.55 35.28 4.54
C LEU A 22 -6.66 34.62 3.47
N LEU A 23 -5.73 33.74 3.87
CA LEU A 23 -4.84 32.99 2.96
C LEU A 23 -5.30 31.55 2.66
N LEU A 24 -6.48 31.16 3.13
CA LEU A 24 -7.17 29.93 2.75
C LEU A 24 -8.19 30.24 1.64
N PRO A 25 -7.73 30.51 0.41
CA PRO A 25 -7.88 29.48 -0.61
C PRO A 25 -6.79 29.53 -1.69
N ILE A 26 -6.11 28.41 -1.91
CA ILE A 26 -5.63 27.83 -3.19
C ILE A 26 -4.77 26.64 -2.72
N ILE A 27 -5.41 25.53 -2.37
CA ILE A 27 -4.73 24.24 -2.46
C ILE A 27 -4.83 23.90 -3.95
N ALA A 28 -3.87 24.45 -4.70
CA ALA A 28 -3.58 23.92 -6.02
C ALA A 28 -3.36 22.42 -5.84
N VAL A 29 -4.04 21.63 -6.67
CA VAL A 29 -3.80 20.19 -6.82
C VAL A 29 -2.40 20.04 -7.40
N THR A 30 -1.38 20.23 -6.56
CA THR A 30 -0.11 19.57 -6.79
C THR A 30 -0.37 18.12 -6.49
N VAL A 31 0.13 17.23 -7.36
CA VAL A 31 0.21 15.81 -7.09
C VAL A 31 1.08 15.65 -5.84
N VAL A 32 0.48 15.77 -4.66
CA VAL A 32 1.08 15.35 -3.41
C VAL A 32 1.15 13.85 -3.55
N LEU A 33 2.33 13.33 -3.92
CA LEU A 33 2.64 11.93 -3.70
C LEU A 33 2.24 11.66 -2.25
N PRO A 34 1.32 10.72 -1.99
CA PRO A 34 0.87 10.45 -0.65
C PRO A 34 2.04 9.91 0.16
N SER A 35 2.78 10.78 0.85
CA SER A 35 3.78 10.42 1.85
C SER A 35 3.06 10.05 3.16
N TYR A 36 2.21 9.03 3.08
CA TYR A 36 1.57 8.46 4.26
C TYR A 36 2.57 7.52 4.93
N SER A 37 3.06 7.91 6.11
CA SER A 37 3.61 6.96 7.08
C SER A 37 2.44 6.09 7.55
N GLU A 38 2.28 4.90 6.99
CA GLU A 38 1.24 3.98 7.43
C GLU A 38 1.68 3.29 8.72
N SER A 39 0.77 3.19 9.69
CA SER A 39 0.92 2.29 10.84
C SER A 39 -0.22 1.30 10.83
N PHE A 40 0.11 0.02 10.95
CA PHE A 40 -0.84 -1.09 10.89
C PHE A 40 -1.26 -1.51 12.29
N THR A 41 -2.20 -0.79 12.91
CA THR A 41 -2.77 -1.19 14.21
C THR A 41 -4.17 -1.76 14.03
N THR A 42 -4.59 -2.68 14.91
CA THR A 42 -5.96 -3.25 14.89
C THR A 42 -7.02 -2.15 14.96
N LYS A 43 -6.77 -1.09 15.75
CA LYS A 43 -7.63 0.09 15.84
C LYS A 43 -7.79 0.77 14.47
N ARG A 44 -6.68 0.98 13.75
CA ARG A 44 -6.71 1.56 12.41
C ARG A 44 -7.39 0.64 11.41
N ALA A 45 -7.14 -0.67 11.47
CA ALA A 45 -7.82 -1.64 10.60
C ALA A 45 -9.34 -1.61 10.81
N GLY A 46 -9.82 -1.60 12.06
CA GLY A 46 -11.26 -1.48 12.39
C GLY A 46 -11.88 -0.15 11.94
N GLN A 47 -11.07 0.91 11.81
CA GLN A 47 -11.47 2.20 11.27
C GLN A 47 -11.37 2.28 9.74
N GLY A 48 -11.08 1.19 9.04
CA GLY A 48 -10.83 1.22 7.59
C GLY A 48 -9.61 2.08 7.22
N PHE A 49 -8.63 2.15 8.12
CA PHE A 49 -7.44 3.01 8.06
C PHE A 49 -7.73 4.51 8.02
N THR A 50 -8.97 4.91 8.33
CA THR A 50 -9.32 6.31 8.53
C THR A 50 -8.74 6.83 9.85
N GLY A 51 -8.30 8.09 9.88
CA GLY A 51 -7.66 8.70 11.05
C GLY A 51 -8.64 9.24 12.10
N LEU A 52 -9.82 8.63 12.25
CA LEU A 52 -10.97 9.24 12.94
C LEU A 52 -10.80 9.34 14.46
N THR A 53 -10.03 8.47 15.11
CA THR A 53 -9.70 8.63 16.53
C THR A 53 -8.20 8.42 16.77
N GLN A 54 -7.52 9.52 17.09
CA GLN A 54 -6.10 9.53 17.38
C GLN A 54 -5.88 9.84 18.87
N ASP A 55 -5.05 9.04 19.49
CA ASP A 55 -4.66 9.14 20.89
C ASP A 55 -3.16 8.88 21.02
N PHE A 56 -2.67 8.77 22.25
CA PHE A 56 -1.27 8.50 22.52
C PHE A 56 -0.75 7.20 21.87
N THR A 57 -1.59 6.19 21.69
CA THR A 57 -1.21 4.94 21.00
C THR A 57 -0.98 5.14 19.51
N SER A 58 -1.48 6.25 18.95
CA SER A 58 -1.36 6.62 17.54
C SER A 58 -0.09 7.45 17.23
N SER A 59 0.82 7.58 18.19
CA SER A 59 2.07 8.37 18.11
C SER A 59 3.00 8.00 16.94
N LEU A 60 2.95 6.74 16.48
CA LEU A 60 3.70 6.32 15.29
C LEU A 60 3.26 7.06 14.02
N SER A 61 1.99 7.48 13.96
CA SER A 61 1.41 8.24 12.84
C SER A 61 1.67 9.74 12.97
N ASN A 62 1.67 10.27 14.20
CA ASN A 62 2.02 11.65 14.51
C ASN A 62 2.74 11.70 15.87
N PRO A 63 4.04 12.05 15.90
CA PRO A 63 4.81 12.04 17.14
C PRO A 63 4.27 13.02 18.20
N ALA A 64 3.55 14.09 17.83
CA ALA A 64 3.01 15.05 18.79
C ALA A 64 1.94 14.43 19.72
N LEU A 65 1.31 13.32 19.32
CA LEU A 65 0.34 12.61 20.14
C LEU A 65 0.97 11.92 21.36
N LEU A 66 2.29 11.81 21.42
CA LEU A 66 3.00 11.31 22.59
C LEU A 66 2.68 12.09 23.87
N THR A 67 2.15 13.32 23.75
CA THR A 67 1.76 14.15 24.90
C THR A 67 0.35 13.89 25.39
N THR A 68 -0.45 13.06 24.71
CA THR A 68 -1.87 12.81 25.06
C THR A 68 -2.04 11.55 25.92
N PHE A 69 -1.05 11.22 26.75
CA PHE A 69 -1.08 10.09 27.67
C PHE A 69 -1.87 10.46 28.94
N ASP A 70 -2.41 9.46 29.62
CA ASP A 70 -3.07 9.69 30.92
C ASP A 70 -2.02 9.66 32.04
N ASN A 71 -2.24 10.41 33.13
CA ASN A 71 -1.29 10.50 34.24
C ASN A 71 -0.94 9.15 34.93
N ASN A 72 -1.71 8.10 34.66
CA ASN A 72 -1.47 6.75 35.17
C ASN A 72 -0.59 5.90 34.24
N ASP A 73 -0.31 6.37 33.02
CA ASP A 73 0.49 5.66 32.03
C ASP A 73 1.98 5.79 32.34
N LYS A 74 2.62 4.65 32.65
CA LYS A 74 4.06 4.59 32.94
C LYS A 74 4.88 4.05 31.78
N LEU A 75 4.26 3.20 30.96
CA LEU A 75 4.87 2.54 29.83
C LEU A 75 3.74 2.02 28.93
N PHE A 76 3.91 2.17 27.63
CA PHE A 76 3.08 1.51 26.64
C PHE A 76 3.93 0.67 25.72
N PHE A 77 3.50 -0.56 25.50
CA PHE A 77 4.09 -1.50 24.57
C PHE A 77 3.02 -1.95 23.59
N SER A 78 3.34 -1.99 22.31
CA SER A 78 2.45 -2.57 21.30
C SER A 78 3.25 -3.29 20.24
N LEU A 79 2.76 -4.45 19.85
CA LEU A 79 3.18 -5.22 18.69
C LEU A 79 1.93 -5.50 17.86
N ASN A 80 1.93 -5.09 16.61
CA ASN A 80 0.83 -5.35 15.69
C ASN A 80 1.40 -5.97 14.40
N VAL A 81 0.72 -7.00 13.92
CA VAL A 81 1.00 -7.66 12.64
C VAL A 81 -0.31 -7.78 11.90
N ALA A 82 -0.33 -7.41 10.62
CA ALA A 82 -1.51 -7.45 9.80
C ALA A 82 -1.14 -7.80 8.35
N ILE A 83 -2.01 -8.59 7.72
CA ILE A 83 -2.02 -8.84 6.28
C ILE A 83 -3.45 -8.69 5.78
N MET A 84 -3.60 -8.08 4.60
CA MET A 84 -4.87 -7.91 3.92
C MET A 84 -4.65 -8.19 2.44
N ALA A 85 -5.30 -9.23 1.94
CA ALA A 85 -5.31 -9.53 0.51
C ALA A 85 -6.73 -9.32 -0.04
N ALA A 86 -6.81 -8.87 -1.28
CA ALA A 86 -8.05 -8.72 -2.01
C ALA A 86 -7.83 -9.21 -3.44
N ASP A 87 -8.45 -10.34 -3.75
CA ASP A 87 -8.62 -10.85 -5.10
C ASP A 87 -10.12 -11.03 -5.38
N LYS A 88 -10.77 -9.94 -5.78
CA LYS A 88 -12.21 -9.93 -6.02
C LYS A 88 -12.62 -10.77 -7.24
N TYR A 89 -11.70 -10.95 -8.18
CA TYR A 89 -11.99 -11.53 -9.50
C TYR A 89 -11.35 -12.90 -9.69
N HIS A 90 -10.79 -13.49 -8.63
CA HIS A 90 -10.05 -14.76 -8.67
C HIS A 90 -8.94 -14.73 -9.72
N VAL A 91 -8.24 -13.60 -9.83
CA VAL A 91 -7.18 -13.38 -10.82
C VAL A 91 -6.04 -14.37 -10.60
N VAL A 92 -5.64 -14.61 -9.35
CA VAL A 92 -4.53 -15.52 -9.03
C VAL A 92 -4.92 -16.94 -9.42
N ASP A 93 -6.06 -17.42 -8.92
CA ASP A 93 -6.55 -18.79 -9.21
C ASP A 93 -6.75 -18.99 -10.72
N THR A 94 -7.41 -18.06 -11.40
CA THR A 94 -7.66 -18.17 -12.85
C THR A 94 -6.34 -18.11 -13.65
N ALA A 95 -5.34 -17.34 -13.23
CA ALA A 95 -4.03 -17.32 -13.90
C ALA A 95 -3.29 -18.67 -13.78
N ILE A 96 -3.37 -19.33 -12.61
CA ILE A 96 -2.84 -20.69 -12.42
C ILE A 96 -3.56 -21.67 -13.34
N ASP A 97 -4.90 -21.61 -13.38
CA ASP A 97 -5.71 -22.49 -14.24
C ASP A 97 -5.38 -22.28 -15.73
N ILE A 98 -5.17 -21.04 -16.17
CA ILE A 98 -4.76 -20.73 -17.54
C ILE A 98 -3.39 -21.35 -17.86
N SER A 99 -2.38 -21.13 -17.01
CA SER A 99 -1.03 -21.67 -17.26
C SER A 99 -1.08 -23.19 -17.39
N LYS A 100 -1.83 -23.86 -16.51
CA LYS A 100 -2.01 -25.31 -16.54
C LYS A 100 -2.76 -25.78 -17.80
N ASN A 101 -3.80 -25.06 -18.21
CA ASN A 101 -4.55 -25.40 -19.42
C ASN A 101 -3.71 -25.19 -20.68
N LEU A 102 -2.80 -24.20 -20.70
CA LEU A 102 -1.84 -24.00 -21.77
C LEU A 102 -0.86 -25.17 -21.89
N ASP A 103 -0.35 -25.69 -20.77
CA ASP A 103 0.53 -26.87 -20.77
C ASP A 103 -0.19 -28.11 -21.32
N VAL A 104 -1.43 -28.35 -20.88
CA VAL A 104 -2.26 -29.46 -21.38
C VAL A 104 -2.52 -29.32 -22.88
N PHE A 105 -2.89 -28.12 -23.33
CA PHE A 105 -3.12 -27.83 -24.74
C PHE A 105 -1.86 -28.08 -25.58
N ALA A 106 -0.69 -27.65 -25.10
CA ALA A 106 0.56 -27.89 -25.79
C ALA A 106 0.90 -29.38 -25.91
N ASP A 107 0.71 -30.15 -24.83
CA ASP A 107 0.90 -31.60 -24.85
C ASP A 107 -0.04 -32.29 -25.85
N ASP A 108 -1.31 -31.88 -25.91
CA ASP A 108 -2.28 -32.42 -26.87
C ASP A 108 -1.92 -32.08 -28.32
N ILE A 109 -1.53 -30.83 -28.61
CA ILE A 109 -1.06 -30.42 -29.94
C ILE A 109 0.13 -31.27 -30.39
N LEU A 110 1.13 -31.44 -29.52
CA LEU A 110 2.33 -32.21 -29.83
C LEU A 110 2.04 -33.72 -29.95
N ALA A 111 0.94 -34.22 -29.38
CA ALA A 111 0.51 -35.60 -29.51
C ALA A 111 -0.18 -35.91 -30.85
N ILE A 112 -0.65 -34.91 -31.62
CA ILE A 112 -1.35 -35.09 -32.91
C ILE A 112 -0.70 -36.16 -33.82
N PRO A 113 0.63 -36.14 -34.08
CA PRO A 113 1.26 -37.10 -35.00
C PRO A 113 1.21 -38.55 -34.51
N THR A 114 1.00 -38.77 -33.21
CA THR A 114 0.99 -40.08 -32.56
C THR A 114 -0.41 -40.62 -32.31
N GLN A 115 -1.46 -39.81 -32.57
CA GLN A 115 -2.85 -40.22 -32.42
C GLN A 115 -3.26 -41.21 -33.52
N ASN A 116 -3.69 -42.41 -33.12
CA ASN A 116 -4.19 -43.43 -34.04
C ASN A 116 -5.69 -43.24 -34.31
N LEU A 117 -6.03 -42.18 -35.02
CA LEU A 117 -7.41 -41.82 -35.39
C LEU A 117 -7.84 -42.65 -36.62
N GLN A 118 -8.82 -43.54 -36.44
CA GLN A 118 -9.20 -44.55 -37.45
C GLN A 118 -10.48 -44.18 -38.21
N SER A 119 -11.22 -43.16 -37.77
CA SER A 119 -12.43 -42.68 -38.44
C SER A 119 -12.47 -41.14 -38.54
N THR A 120 -13.19 -40.64 -39.55
CA THR A 120 -13.44 -39.19 -39.73
C THR A 120 -14.11 -38.57 -38.50
N ASP A 121 -15.00 -39.30 -37.83
CA ASP A 121 -15.67 -38.83 -36.62
C ASP A 121 -14.70 -38.67 -35.45
N GLN A 122 -13.73 -39.59 -35.30
CA GLN A 122 -12.68 -39.49 -34.28
C GLN A 122 -11.77 -38.29 -34.53
N VAL A 123 -11.39 -38.06 -35.78
CA VAL A 123 -10.62 -36.87 -36.17
C VAL A 123 -11.41 -35.61 -35.80
N LYS A 124 -12.67 -35.52 -36.23
CA LYS A 124 -13.48 -34.34 -35.96
C LYS A 124 -13.63 -34.06 -34.46
N ASN A 125 -13.97 -35.07 -33.66
CA ASN A 125 -14.13 -34.90 -32.22
C ASN A 125 -12.84 -34.40 -31.54
N TYR A 126 -11.69 -34.93 -31.97
CA TYR A 126 -10.40 -34.51 -31.41
C TYR A 126 -10.09 -33.03 -31.70
N TYR A 127 -10.32 -32.56 -32.94
CA TYR A 127 -10.16 -31.14 -33.27
C TYR A 127 -11.21 -30.25 -32.59
N ASP A 128 -12.45 -30.74 -32.45
CA ASP A 128 -13.50 -30.03 -31.71
C ASP A 128 -13.13 -29.88 -30.21
N GLU A 129 -12.47 -30.87 -29.61
CA GLU A 129 -11.93 -30.80 -28.24
C GLU A 129 -10.81 -29.76 -28.11
N LEU A 130 -9.86 -29.71 -29.05
CA LEU A 130 -8.79 -28.69 -29.06
C LEU A 130 -9.36 -27.27 -29.15
N LEU A 131 -10.35 -27.04 -30.02
CA LEU A 131 -11.02 -25.74 -30.14
C LEU A 131 -11.71 -25.34 -28.83
N GLN A 132 -12.33 -26.30 -28.12
CA GLN A 132 -12.93 -26.03 -26.81
C GLN A 132 -11.88 -25.65 -25.76
N GLN A 133 -10.68 -26.23 -25.79
CA GLN A 133 -9.58 -25.84 -24.90
C GLN A 133 -9.16 -24.39 -25.15
N VAL A 134 -8.98 -24.00 -26.42
CA VAL A 134 -8.67 -22.61 -26.80
C VAL A 134 -9.76 -21.66 -26.31
N ASP A 135 -11.03 -21.96 -26.60
CA ASP A 135 -12.17 -21.16 -26.15
C ASP A 135 -12.18 -20.97 -24.63
N HIS A 136 -11.85 -22.02 -23.87
CA HIS A 136 -11.80 -21.98 -22.42
C HIS A 136 -10.66 -21.08 -21.91
N ILE A 137 -9.45 -21.26 -22.44
CA ILE A 137 -8.27 -20.45 -22.11
C ILE A 137 -8.53 -18.98 -22.41
N ILE A 138 -9.04 -18.66 -23.59
CA ILE A 138 -9.34 -17.29 -24.02
C ILE A 138 -10.45 -16.67 -23.16
N THR A 139 -11.47 -17.44 -22.78
CA THR A 139 -12.53 -16.97 -21.88
C THR A 139 -11.96 -16.58 -20.52
N ASP A 140 -11.07 -17.39 -19.96
CA ASP A 140 -10.45 -17.12 -18.67
C ASP A 140 -9.47 -15.94 -18.74
N LEU A 141 -8.66 -15.82 -19.80
CA LEU A 141 -7.81 -14.66 -20.04
C LEU A 141 -8.65 -13.36 -20.09
N LYS A 142 -9.75 -13.35 -20.85
CA LYS A 142 -10.66 -12.19 -20.96
C LYS A 142 -11.36 -11.86 -19.63
N LYS A 143 -11.66 -12.87 -18.80
CA LYS A 143 -12.30 -12.70 -17.48
C LYS A 143 -11.40 -11.92 -16.51
N ILE A 144 -10.09 -12.16 -16.56
CA ILE A 144 -9.12 -11.53 -15.64
C ILE A 144 -8.33 -10.37 -16.25
N ASP A 145 -8.53 -10.05 -17.54
CA ASP A 145 -7.89 -8.91 -18.19
C ASP A 145 -8.07 -7.61 -17.38
N LYS A 146 -6.93 -6.99 -17.05
CA LYS A 146 -6.81 -5.75 -16.28
C LYS A 146 -7.48 -5.78 -14.92
N LYS A 147 -7.80 -6.95 -14.38
CA LYS A 147 -8.30 -7.10 -13.02
C LYS A 147 -7.13 -7.06 -12.05
N VAL A 148 -7.31 -6.36 -10.93
CA VAL A 148 -6.23 -6.06 -9.99
C VAL A 148 -6.38 -6.89 -8.72
N VAL A 149 -5.28 -7.54 -8.34
CA VAL A 149 -5.06 -8.15 -7.03
C VAL A 149 -4.30 -7.17 -6.16
N LYS A 150 -4.65 -7.07 -4.87
CA LYS A 150 -3.96 -6.18 -3.93
C LYS A 150 -3.62 -6.92 -2.66
N VAL A 151 -2.37 -6.78 -2.23
CA VAL A 151 -1.89 -7.24 -0.94
C VAL A 151 -1.33 -6.06 -0.17
N ARG A 152 -1.68 -5.98 1.11
CA ARG A 152 -1.11 -5.05 2.07
C ARG A 152 -0.65 -5.81 3.28
N ASN A 153 0.50 -5.46 3.79
CA ASN A 153 1.02 -6.00 5.03
C ASN A 153 1.60 -4.90 5.89
N GLY A 154 1.62 -5.14 7.19
CA GLY A 154 2.36 -4.30 8.09
C GLY A 154 2.68 -4.96 9.41
N LEU A 155 3.82 -4.55 9.96
CA LEU A 155 4.33 -4.92 11.25
C LEU A 155 4.72 -3.64 11.97
N ASN A 156 4.32 -3.45 13.21
CA ASN A 156 4.87 -2.39 14.03
C ASN A 156 5.11 -2.86 15.45
N LEU A 157 6.18 -2.34 16.02
CA LEU A 157 6.50 -2.42 17.42
C LEU A 157 6.73 -0.99 17.91
N GLN A 158 6.11 -0.63 19.02
CA GLN A 158 6.39 0.65 19.67
C GLN A 158 6.46 0.49 21.19
N ILE A 159 7.41 1.20 21.78
CA ILE A 159 7.58 1.33 23.23
C ILE A 159 7.55 2.82 23.52
N LEU A 160 6.53 3.27 24.25
CA LEU A 160 6.33 4.68 24.57
C LEU A 160 6.49 4.86 26.08
N ILE A 161 7.26 5.87 26.47
CA ILE A 161 7.59 6.20 27.84
C ILE A 161 7.12 7.64 28.08
N PRO A 162 5.94 7.82 28.68
CA PRO A 162 5.47 9.13 29.08
C PRO A 162 6.38 9.77 30.13
N ASN A 163 6.56 11.09 30.03
CA ASN A 163 7.29 11.87 31.03
C ASN A 163 6.72 13.29 31.08
N GLN A 164 6.73 13.90 32.27
CA GLN A 164 6.13 15.22 32.55
C GLN A 164 6.73 16.36 31.73
N HIS A 165 7.94 16.21 31.21
CA HIS A 165 8.65 17.26 30.48
C HIS A 165 9.03 16.90 29.05
N LEU A 166 9.21 15.63 28.71
CA LEU A 166 9.60 15.22 27.36
C LEU A 166 9.22 13.75 27.16
N ASN A 167 8.19 13.51 26.38
CA ASN A 167 7.70 12.16 26.11
C ASN A 167 8.59 11.50 25.06
N PHE A 168 8.96 10.24 25.28
CA PHE A 168 9.86 9.52 24.39
C PHE A 168 9.23 8.22 23.92
N GLY A 169 9.62 7.77 22.73
CA GLY A 169 9.26 6.46 22.23
C GLY A 169 10.34 5.87 21.33
N LEU A 170 10.40 4.55 21.34
CA LEU A 170 11.13 3.72 20.38
C LEU A 170 10.12 3.05 19.47
N PHE A 171 10.46 2.90 18.20
CA PHE A 171 9.61 2.15 17.28
C PHE A 171 10.39 1.40 16.22
N THR A 172 9.76 0.34 15.74
CA THR A 172 10.01 -0.25 14.43
C THR A 172 8.68 -0.36 13.69
N ASN A 173 8.69 -0.12 12.39
CA ASN A 173 7.50 -0.12 11.57
C ASN A 173 7.86 -0.61 10.17
N GLN A 174 7.18 -1.62 9.68
CA GLN A 174 7.26 -2.10 8.33
C GLN A 174 5.85 -2.07 7.73
N TYR A 175 5.73 -1.57 6.52
CA TYR A 175 4.50 -1.63 5.76
C TYR A 175 4.79 -1.80 4.28
N GLY A 176 3.97 -2.61 3.62
CA GLY A 176 4.11 -2.92 2.21
C GLY A 176 2.78 -2.94 1.48
N ARG A 177 2.85 -2.61 0.19
CA ARG A 177 1.74 -2.72 -0.75
C ARG A 177 2.23 -3.38 -2.02
N ILE A 178 1.54 -4.41 -2.44
CA ILE A 178 1.83 -5.16 -3.66
C ILE A 178 0.54 -5.19 -4.48
N GLY A 179 0.66 -4.87 -5.75
CA GLY A 179 -0.41 -4.91 -6.75
C GLY A 179 -0.03 -5.88 -7.85
N GLY A 180 -0.99 -6.68 -8.30
CA GLY A 180 -0.83 -7.56 -9.44
C GLY A 180 -1.93 -7.34 -10.46
N VAL A 181 -1.58 -7.47 -11.73
CA VAL A 181 -2.51 -7.38 -12.85
C VAL A 181 -2.13 -8.38 -13.93
N MET A 182 -3.13 -8.99 -14.55
CA MET A 182 -2.97 -9.78 -15.76
C MET A 182 -3.40 -8.93 -16.95
N ASN A 183 -2.59 -8.91 -18.01
CA ASN A 183 -2.89 -8.23 -19.28
C ASN A 183 -3.03 -9.28 -20.37
N TYR A 184 -4.22 -9.38 -20.94
CA TYR A 184 -4.52 -10.25 -22.08
C TYR A 184 -4.08 -9.59 -23.39
N SER A 185 -3.46 -10.36 -24.26
CA SER A 185 -3.18 -9.99 -25.65
C SER A 185 -4.14 -10.70 -26.60
N GLU A 186 -4.86 -9.94 -27.42
CA GLU A 186 -5.79 -10.51 -28.42
C GLU A 186 -5.06 -11.35 -29.48
N ASP A 187 -3.77 -11.12 -29.71
CA ASP A 187 -2.94 -11.90 -30.64
C ASP A 187 -2.79 -13.37 -30.18
N ASP A 188 -2.95 -13.65 -28.88
CA ASP A 188 -2.80 -14.99 -28.32
C ASP A 188 -3.90 -15.94 -28.84
N GLU A 189 -5.11 -15.43 -29.09
CA GLU A 189 -6.21 -16.20 -29.70
C GLU A 189 -5.78 -16.77 -31.05
N LYS A 190 -5.15 -15.93 -31.87
CA LYS A 190 -4.63 -16.37 -33.16
C LYS A 190 -3.47 -17.36 -33.04
N ILE A 191 -2.56 -17.15 -32.08
CA ILE A 191 -1.44 -18.08 -31.85
C ILE A 191 -1.96 -19.48 -31.48
N LEU A 192 -2.96 -19.54 -30.59
CA LEU A 192 -3.57 -20.80 -30.17
C LEU A 192 -4.36 -21.47 -31.30
N ASP A 193 -5.09 -20.71 -32.11
CA ASP A 193 -5.81 -21.24 -33.29
C ASP A 193 -4.86 -21.76 -34.38
N ASP A 194 -3.79 -21.01 -34.67
CA ASP A 194 -2.79 -21.39 -35.68
C ASP A 194 -2.00 -22.64 -35.23
N ALA A 195 -1.85 -22.87 -33.92
CA ALA A 195 -1.24 -24.08 -33.36
C ALA A 195 -2.02 -25.36 -33.72
N ILE A 196 -3.36 -25.30 -33.68
CA ILE A 196 -4.22 -26.43 -34.08
C ILE A 196 -3.98 -26.79 -35.55
N SER A 197 -3.88 -25.79 -36.42
CA SER A 197 -3.71 -25.99 -37.85
C SER A 197 -2.31 -26.46 -38.23
N SER A 198 -1.29 -25.98 -37.51
CA SER A 198 0.11 -26.32 -37.76
C SER A 198 0.58 -27.60 -37.07
N GLY A 199 -0.14 -28.05 -36.03
CA GLY A 199 0.23 -29.19 -35.21
C GLY A 199 1.49 -28.95 -34.37
N ASN A 200 1.80 -27.69 -34.08
CA ASN A 200 2.95 -27.27 -33.28
C ASN A 200 2.61 -26.00 -32.51
N ILE A 201 3.14 -25.87 -31.29
CA ILE A 201 2.99 -24.66 -30.50
C ILE A 201 4.30 -24.36 -29.76
N ASP A 202 4.66 -23.08 -29.73
CA ASP A 202 5.63 -22.55 -28.79
C ASP A 202 4.88 -21.61 -27.83
N LEU A 203 4.75 -22.01 -26.56
CA LEU A 203 4.05 -21.20 -25.56
C LEU A 203 4.79 -19.88 -25.30
N ASP A 204 6.08 -19.80 -25.62
CA ASP A 204 6.84 -18.56 -25.53
C ASP A 204 6.44 -17.54 -26.60
N ASP A 205 5.65 -17.90 -27.61
CA ASP A 205 5.10 -16.92 -28.54
C ASP A 205 3.94 -16.09 -27.94
N LEU A 206 3.36 -16.55 -26.82
CA LEU A 206 2.27 -15.83 -26.14
C LEU A 206 2.73 -14.48 -25.58
N GLN A 207 1.83 -13.51 -25.66
CA GLN A 207 2.08 -12.11 -25.29
C GLN A 207 1.31 -11.69 -24.03
N SER A 208 0.31 -12.46 -23.61
CA SER A 208 -0.35 -12.26 -22.32
C SER A 208 0.63 -12.37 -21.17
N LYS A 209 0.52 -11.44 -20.22
CA LYS A 209 1.49 -11.30 -19.14
C LYS A 209 0.86 -10.93 -17.81
N THR A 210 1.44 -11.45 -16.74
CA THR A 210 1.17 -11.05 -15.37
C THR A 210 2.26 -10.07 -14.93
N THR A 211 1.84 -8.89 -14.50
CA THR A 211 2.74 -7.87 -13.95
C THR A 211 2.41 -7.65 -12.50
N VAL A 212 3.44 -7.64 -11.66
CA VAL A 212 3.34 -7.32 -10.24
C VAL A 212 4.29 -6.19 -9.92
N ASP A 213 3.79 -5.19 -9.22
CA ASP A 213 4.56 -4.08 -8.71
C ASP A 213 4.22 -3.82 -7.24
N GLY A 214 5.12 -3.13 -6.55
CA GLY A 214 4.88 -2.82 -5.16
C GLY A 214 6.02 -2.10 -4.48
N TYR A 215 5.82 -1.83 -3.21
CA TYR A 215 6.86 -1.31 -2.34
C TYR A 215 6.73 -1.86 -0.92
N SER A 216 7.84 -1.90 -0.20
CA SER A 216 7.89 -2.14 1.24
C SER A 216 8.79 -1.08 1.87
N ILE A 217 8.35 -0.51 2.98
CA ILE A 217 9.12 0.46 3.74
C ILE A 217 9.29 -0.10 5.13
N ALA A 218 10.55 -0.25 5.56
CA ALA A 218 10.92 -0.64 6.91
C ALA A 218 11.64 0.52 7.60
N GLU A 219 11.19 0.87 8.80
CA GLU A 219 11.66 2.01 9.56
C GLU A 219 11.96 1.57 11.00
N ALA A 220 13.03 2.11 11.57
CA ALA A 220 13.31 2.00 12.99
C ALA A 220 13.80 3.35 13.50
N GLY A 221 13.40 3.73 14.71
CA GLY A 221 13.74 5.06 15.18
C GLY A 221 13.28 5.40 16.57
N LEU A 222 13.47 6.69 16.87
CA LEU A 222 13.10 7.35 18.09
C LEU A 222 12.06 8.42 17.79
N MET A 223 11.17 8.64 18.73
CA MET A 223 10.21 9.73 18.69
C MET A 223 10.23 10.48 20.01
N ALA A 224 10.05 11.79 19.95
CA ALA A 224 9.95 12.64 21.11
C ALA A 224 8.88 13.70 20.92
N ALA A 225 8.20 14.09 22.00
CA ALA A 225 7.23 15.17 21.95
C ALA A 225 7.17 16.01 23.22
N TYR A 226 6.77 17.26 23.01
CA TYR A 226 6.75 18.29 24.02
C TYR A 226 5.43 19.08 23.97
N PRO A 227 4.72 19.22 25.12
CA PRO A 227 3.60 20.14 25.22
C PRO A 227 4.15 21.58 25.26
N THR A 228 3.98 22.31 24.17
CA THR A 228 4.53 23.67 24.00
C THR A 228 3.70 24.76 24.67
N ILE A 229 2.37 24.66 24.63
CA ILE A 229 1.48 25.65 25.20
C ILE A 229 0.36 24.91 25.91
N THR A 230 0.14 25.25 27.17
CA THR A 230 -1.03 24.82 27.95
C THR A 230 -1.76 26.09 28.36
N HIS A 231 -2.96 26.30 27.81
CA HIS A 231 -3.77 27.47 28.06
C HIS A 231 -5.17 27.04 28.52
N VAL A 232 -5.96 27.89 29.16
CA VAL A 232 -7.31 27.48 29.64
C VAL A 232 -8.21 26.97 28.51
N SER A 233 -8.07 27.52 27.29
CA SER A 233 -8.95 27.20 26.15
C SER A 233 -8.36 26.26 25.10
N TYR A 234 -7.05 26.00 25.12
CA TYR A 234 -6.38 25.11 24.15
C TYR A 234 -5.04 24.61 24.67
N ASP A 235 -4.62 23.44 24.21
CA ASP A 235 -3.25 22.95 24.38
C ASP A 235 -2.61 22.68 23.01
N LEU A 236 -1.32 22.98 22.91
CA LEU A 236 -0.52 22.79 21.70
C LEU A 236 0.69 21.93 22.02
N SER A 237 0.87 20.87 21.23
CA SER A 237 2.01 19.96 21.32
C SER A 237 2.72 19.84 20.00
N VAL A 238 4.03 19.62 20.08
CA VAL A 238 4.89 19.32 18.93
C VAL A 238 5.62 18.02 19.17
N GLY A 239 5.94 17.30 18.10
CA GLY A 239 6.74 16.09 18.18
C GLY A 239 7.63 15.91 16.97
N ALA A 240 8.64 15.08 17.12
CA ALA A 240 9.55 14.71 16.04
C ALA A 240 9.83 13.21 16.08
N LYS A 241 10.03 12.60 14.90
CA LYS A 241 10.61 11.27 14.74
C LYS A 241 11.95 11.40 14.05
N LEU A 242 12.97 10.72 14.58
CA LEU A 242 14.22 10.46 13.87
C LEU A 242 14.24 8.97 13.54
N LYS A 243 14.36 8.65 12.26
CA LYS A 243 14.24 7.27 11.78
C LYS A 243 15.33 6.92 10.79
N TYR A 244 15.74 5.66 10.81
CA TYR A 244 16.45 5.02 9.72
C TYR A 244 15.42 4.21 8.94
N GLN A 245 15.33 4.46 7.64
CA GLN A 245 14.36 3.79 6.77
C GLN A 245 15.06 3.06 5.63
N ARG A 246 14.51 1.92 5.24
CA ARG A 246 14.81 1.17 4.02
C ARG A 246 13.54 1.15 3.18
N ILE A 247 13.67 1.49 1.91
CA ILE A 247 12.63 1.44 0.89
C ILE A 247 13.03 0.33 -0.08
N ASP A 248 12.15 -0.64 -0.27
CA ASP A 248 12.24 -1.69 -1.28
C ASP A 248 11.14 -1.43 -2.32
N LEU A 249 11.52 -1.41 -3.60
CA LEU A 249 10.61 -1.38 -4.73
C LEU A 249 10.65 -2.75 -5.42
N TYR A 250 9.47 -3.30 -5.68
CA TYR A 250 9.30 -4.59 -6.32
C TYR A 250 8.72 -4.39 -7.72
N PHE A 251 9.29 -5.08 -8.70
CA PHE A 251 8.73 -5.15 -10.04
C PHE A 251 9.07 -6.50 -10.66
N ASN A 252 8.06 -7.23 -11.12
CA ASN A 252 8.25 -8.44 -11.91
C ASN A 252 7.16 -8.51 -13.00
N SER A 253 7.52 -8.97 -14.19
CA SER A 253 6.59 -9.17 -15.28
C SER A 253 6.93 -10.47 -16.00
N VAL A 254 6.03 -11.44 -15.93
CA VAL A 254 6.19 -12.77 -16.52
C VAL A 254 5.07 -13.03 -17.54
N LYS A 255 5.35 -13.85 -18.54
CA LYS A 255 4.31 -14.33 -19.46
C LYS A 255 3.37 -15.30 -18.75
N ILE A 256 2.15 -15.41 -19.25
CA ILE A 256 1.12 -16.25 -18.61
C ILE A 256 1.46 -17.74 -18.62
N ASN A 257 2.21 -18.23 -19.61
CA ASN A 257 2.67 -19.62 -19.68
C ASN A 257 3.75 -19.96 -18.65
N ALA A 258 4.46 -18.95 -18.14
CA ALA A 258 5.48 -19.10 -17.11
C ALA A 258 4.96 -18.74 -15.71
N PHE A 259 3.64 -18.54 -15.58
CA PHE A 259 3.04 -18.16 -14.31
C PHE A 259 2.81 -19.39 -13.43
N ASP A 260 3.63 -19.53 -12.39
CA ASP A 260 3.39 -20.49 -11.31
C ASP A 260 2.98 -19.74 -10.04
N GLY A 261 1.83 -20.12 -9.47
CA GLY A 261 1.33 -19.54 -8.22
C GLY A 261 2.22 -19.79 -6.99
N ASN A 262 3.13 -20.77 -7.04
CA ASN A 262 4.05 -21.09 -5.96
C ASN A 262 5.45 -20.46 -6.14
N ASP A 263 5.89 -20.29 -7.39
CA ASP A 263 7.24 -19.80 -7.74
C ASP A 263 7.25 -18.33 -8.22
N PHE A 264 6.13 -17.62 -8.11
CA PHE A 264 6.08 -16.18 -8.40
C PHE A 264 6.85 -15.38 -7.32
N GLU A 265 8.17 -15.43 -7.40
CA GLU A 265 9.09 -14.89 -6.40
C GLU A 265 9.33 -13.40 -6.64
N ILE A 266 8.47 -12.58 -6.03
CA ILE A 266 8.62 -11.12 -6.01
C ILE A 266 9.81 -10.70 -5.13
N THR A 267 10.32 -11.62 -4.30
CA THR A 267 11.38 -11.37 -3.32
C THR A 267 12.79 -11.63 -3.85
N ASP A 268 12.93 -12.05 -5.11
CA ASP A 268 14.25 -12.33 -5.68
C ASP A 268 15.04 -11.03 -5.90
N ASP A 269 16.36 -11.06 -5.68
CA ASP A 269 17.20 -9.85 -5.64
C ASP A 269 17.20 -9.10 -6.99
N GLU A 270 16.97 -9.81 -8.10
CA GLU A 270 16.87 -9.22 -9.45
C GLU A 270 15.60 -8.38 -9.66
N ASN A 271 14.56 -8.65 -8.86
CA ASN A 271 13.25 -7.99 -8.94
C ASN A 271 13.08 -6.86 -7.91
N ILE A 272 14.14 -6.56 -7.14
CA ILE A 272 14.13 -5.59 -6.05
C ILE A 272 15.15 -4.47 -6.30
N THR A 273 14.68 -3.22 -6.26
CA THR A 273 15.57 -2.07 -6.09
C THR A 273 15.36 -1.47 -4.71
N ASN A 274 16.45 -1.23 -3.97
CA ASN A 274 16.34 -0.72 -2.60
C ASN A 274 17.21 0.51 -2.32
N LYS A 275 16.79 1.28 -1.33
CA LYS A 275 17.54 2.42 -0.77
C LYS A 275 17.33 2.52 0.72
N SER A 276 18.39 2.79 1.47
CA SER A 276 18.28 3.14 2.88
C SER A 276 18.87 4.50 3.20
N GLY A 277 18.37 5.12 4.28
CA GLY A 277 18.82 6.43 4.72
C GLY A 277 18.13 6.90 5.98
N ALA A 278 18.71 7.90 6.62
CA ALA A 278 18.08 8.60 7.74
C ALA A 278 16.98 9.55 7.26
N ASN A 279 15.95 9.73 8.07
CA ASN A 279 14.86 10.65 7.82
C ASN A 279 14.28 11.23 9.12
N VAL A 280 13.49 12.29 8.97
CA VAL A 280 12.85 13.01 10.06
C VAL A 280 11.39 13.28 9.72
N ASP A 281 10.52 13.07 10.70
CA ASP A 281 9.11 13.46 10.63
C ASP A 281 8.82 14.51 11.72
N LEU A 282 7.93 15.47 11.44
CA LEU A 282 7.50 16.48 12.40
C LEU A 282 5.98 16.44 12.59
N GLY A 283 5.54 16.57 13.83
CA GLY A 283 4.15 16.51 14.23
C GLY A 283 3.72 17.75 14.99
N LEU A 284 2.47 18.16 14.78
CA LEU A 284 1.76 19.16 15.56
C LEU A 284 0.41 18.58 15.98
N TYR A 285 0.01 18.87 17.21
CA TYR A 285 -1.28 18.50 17.75
C TYR A 285 -1.85 19.67 18.55
N ILE A 286 -3.10 20.02 18.29
CA ILE A 286 -3.84 21.04 19.03
C ILE A 286 -5.18 20.46 19.47
N ASN A 287 -5.56 20.71 20.72
CA ASN A 287 -6.90 20.47 21.22
C ASN A 287 -7.46 21.76 21.82
N TRP A 288 -8.78 21.95 21.75
CA TRP A 288 -9.44 23.16 22.22
C TRP A 288 -10.89 22.93 22.62
N GLY A 289 -11.45 23.93 23.27
CA GLY A 289 -12.78 23.88 23.89
C GLY A 289 -12.68 23.57 25.38
N ASP A 290 -13.79 23.80 26.07
CA ASP A 290 -13.87 23.70 27.53
C ASP A 290 -13.56 22.29 28.04
N GLU A 291 -13.89 21.26 27.24
CA GLU A 291 -13.61 19.85 27.54
C GLU A 291 -12.51 19.26 26.65
N ARG A 292 -11.78 20.08 25.88
CA ARG A 292 -10.83 19.62 24.84
C ARG A 292 -11.46 18.67 23.81
N GLN A 293 -12.77 18.82 23.59
CA GLN A 293 -13.54 17.96 22.71
C GLN A 293 -13.17 18.13 21.23
N TRP A 294 -12.58 19.27 20.87
CA TRP A 294 -12.13 19.53 19.52
C TRP A 294 -10.62 19.33 19.43
N HIS A 295 -10.17 18.67 18.37
CA HIS A 295 -8.75 18.45 18.14
C HIS A 295 -8.40 18.46 16.66
N ALA A 296 -7.17 18.84 16.37
CA ALA A 296 -6.59 18.81 15.03
C ALA A 296 -5.12 18.38 15.12
N ALA A 297 -4.67 17.67 14.10
CA ALA A 297 -3.34 17.10 14.01
C ALA A 297 -2.78 17.35 12.63
N LEU A 298 -1.50 17.74 12.56
CA LEU A 298 -0.76 17.89 11.31
C LEU A 298 0.55 17.12 11.45
N VAL A 299 0.91 16.36 10.43
CA VAL A 299 2.20 15.67 10.37
C VAL A 299 2.84 15.90 9.01
N THR A 300 4.14 16.14 9.01
CA THR A 300 4.98 16.17 7.82
C THR A 300 5.97 15.02 7.92
N ASN A 301 5.81 14.02 7.06
CA ASN A 301 6.65 12.84 7.03
C ASN A 301 7.77 12.99 5.99
N ASN A 302 8.86 12.28 6.21
CA ASN A 302 9.95 12.10 5.26
C ASN A 302 10.58 13.42 4.79
N LEU A 303 10.95 14.30 5.72
CA LEU A 303 11.53 15.62 5.41
C LEU A 303 12.85 15.55 4.64
N ILE A 304 13.57 14.43 4.74
CA ILE A 304 14.79 14.17 3.99
C ILE A 304 14.43 13.33 2.76
N LYS A 305 14.73 13.87 1.57
CA LYS A 305 14.49 13.16 0.31
C LYS A 305 15.35 11.90 0.24
N GLN A 306 14.70 10.78 -0.03
CA GLN A 306 15.34 9.52 -0.43
C GLN A 306 14.93 9.23 -1.87
N THR A 307 15.83 8.68 -2.68
CA THR A 307 15.55 8.31 -4.07
C THR A 307 16.14 6.93 -4.29
N VAL A 308 15.25 6.01 -4.68
CA VAL A 308 15.56 4.68 -5.19
C VAL A 308 15.84 4.84 -6.68
#